data_AF-A0A928JDZ8-F1
#
_entry.id   AF-A0A928JDZ8-F1
#
_cell.length_a   1.000
_cell.length_b   1.000
_cell.length_c   1.000
_cell.angle_alpha   90.00
_cell.angle_beta   90.00
_cell.angle_gamma   90.00
#
_symmetry.space_group_name_H-M   'P 1'
#
loop_
_entity.id
_entity.type
_entity.pdbx_description
1 polymer ?
#
loop_
_entity_poly.entity_id
_entity_poly.type
_entity_poly.pdbx_seq_one_letter_code
_entity_poly.pdbx_strand_id
1 'polypeptide(L)'
;MLTVPACSNNTAENAAADAEQRSSEIAAPTVGDEEPLDVSEDPDPLADSLPEKDMGGWTFRMSIFGNGGIRAETYAEEMNGNVVNDAVYTKITNVGDRFNVDIVLTEACLDDNNDQAVLLKSIKAGEDSCEIAQGHDISMANASLEGDFINVYDLPYLDFEKPWWPPATLESMTVLGQMYLMFNNISYENLTATRVMYFNKTLMTDMGFAYPS
;
A
#
# COMPACT_ATOMS: atom_id res chain seq x y z
N MET A 1 5.12 -3.46 3.29
CA MET A 1 4.15 -4.51 3.66
C MET A 1 3.19 -4.81 2.53
N LEU A 2 2.80 -6.08 2.43
CA LEU A 2 2.28 -6.73 1.23
C LEU A 2 0.78 -6.94 1.34
N THR A 3 0.00 -6.52 0.35
CA THR A 3 -1.44 -6.74 0.28
C THR A 3 -1.69 -7.70 -0.91
N VAL A 4 -2.61 -8.65 -0.84
CA VAL A 4 -2.77 -9.72 -1.88
C VAL A 4 -4.22 -9.81 -2.35
N PRO A 5 -4.57 -9.49 -3.60
CA PRO A 5 -5.91 -9.66 -4.12
C PRO A 5 -6.12 -11.01 -4.80
N ALA A 6 -7.40 -11.30 -5.06
CA ALA A 6 -7.93 -12.56 -5.57
C ALA A 6 -8.86 -12.47 -6.86
N CYS A 7 -8.42 -12.46 -8.17
CA CYS A 7 -8.79 -13.26 -9.39
C CYS A 7 -7.75 -13.18 -10.59
N SER A 8 -7.58 -14.25 -11.40
CA SER A 8 -6.45 -14.66 -12.30
C SER A 8 -6.20 -14.04 -13.71
N ASN A 9 -4.95 -14.22 -14.22
CA ASN A 9 -4.39 -14.25 -15.61
C ASN A 9 -3.95 -13.03 -16.54
N ASN A 10 -2.63 -12.77 -16.65
CA ASN A 10 -1.83 -12.46 -17.88
C ASN A 10 -1.31 -11.04 -18.30
N THR A 11 -0.02 -10.77 -17.98
CA THR A 11 1.17 -10.50 -18.85
C THR A 11 1.66 -9.06 -19.19
N ALA A 12 2.81 -8.67 -18.57
CA ALA A 12 4.04 -7.95 -19.04
C ALA A 12 3.92 -6.55 -19.72
N GLU A 13 4.87 -5.60 -19.72
CA GLU A 13 6.34 -5.58 -19.57
C GLU A 13 6.85 -4.11 -19.43
N ASN A 14 7.98 -3.95 -18.74
CA ASN A 14 8.85 -2.78 -18.43
C ASN A 14 9.10 -1.66 -19.46
N ALA A 15 9.39 -0.43 -18.94
CA ALA A 15 10.67 0.28 -19.21
C ALA A 15 10.88 1.50 -18.28
N ALA A 16 12.12 1.62 -17.78
CA ALA A 16 12.61 2.49 -16.71
C ALA A 16 13.28 3.80 -17.19
N ALA A 17 13.75 4.55 -16.17
CA ALA A 17 14.91 5.48 -16.12
C ALA A 17 14.57 7.00 -16.18
N ASP A 18 14.68 7.72 -15.04
CA ASP A 18 15.88 8.41 -14.47
C ASP A 18 16.04 9.83 -15.08
N ALA A 19 16.51 10.89 -14.42
CA ALA A 19 16.96 11.20 -13.08
C ALA A 19 17.14 12.74 -13.01
N GLU A 20 16.87 13.30 -11.83
CA GLU A 20 17.61 14.37 -11.13
C GLU A 20 18.07 15.71 -11.78
N GLN A 21 17.53 16.80 -11.20
CA GLN A 21 18.24 17.72 -10.27
C GLN A 21 19.08 18.92 -10.81
N ARG A 22 18.71 20.15 -10.38
CA ARG A 22 19.53 21.22 -9.73
C ARG A 22 18.78 22.58 -9.81
N SER A 23 18.34 23.20 -8.70
CA SER A 23 19.06 24.19 -7.84
C SER A 23 19.68 25.36 -8.62
N SER A 24 19.54 26.67 -8.33
CA SER A 24 18.77 27.52 -7.41
C SER A 24 19.12 28.97 -7.81
N GLU A 25 18.19 29.94 -7.80
CA GLU A 25 18.47 31.35 -7.50
C GLU A 25 17.17 32.15 -7.30
N ILE A 26 17.06 32.86 -6.18
CA ILE A 26 15.86 33.61 -5.77
C ILE A 26 16.14 35.10 -6.03
N ALA A 27 15.36 35.72 -6.91
CA ALA A 27 15.24 37.17 -7.04
C ALA A 27 13.85 37.60 -6.53
N ALA A 28 13.79 38.60 -5.65
CA ALA A 28 12.54 39.11 -5.08
C ALA A 28 11.70 39.86 -6.14
N PRO A 29 10.37 39.66 -6.23
CA PRO A 29 9.56 40.27 -7.27
C PRO A 29 9.14 41.71 -6.88
N THR A 30 9.05 42.56 -7.90
CA THR A 30 8.35 43.85 -7.85
C THR A 30 6.86 43.60 -8.13
N VAL A 31 5.98 44.19 -7.32
CA VAL A 31 4.52 44.03 -7.43
C VAL A 31 4.01 44.85 -8.62
N GLY A 32 3.54 44.15 -9.66
CA GLY A 32 2.78 44.69 -10.78
C GLY A 32 1.41 44.01 -10.82
N ASP A 33 0.38 44.76 -11.25
CA ASP A 33 -1.04 44.40 -11.29
C ASP A 33 -1.32 42.93 -11.70
N GLU A 34 -2.12 42.24 -10.88
CA GLU A 34 -2.64 40.89 -11.16
C GLU A 34 -3.79 40.97 -12.18
N GLU A 35 -3.51 40.62 -13.43
CA GLU A 35 -4.51 40.07 -14.34
C GLU A 35 -5.05 38.76 -13.73
N PRO A 36 -6.37 38.46 -13.82
CA PRO A 36 -6.91 37.23 -13.25
C PRO A 36 -6.27 36.03 -13.93
N LEU A 37 -5.56 35.22 -13.14
CA LEU A 37 -5.02 33.93 -13.56
C LEU A 37 -6.18 33.04 -14.00
N ASP A 38 -6.16 32.66 -15.27
CA ASP A 38 -6.97 31.57 -15.81
C ASP A 38 -6.54 30.28 -15.10
N VAL A 39 -7.28 29.91 -14.06
CA VAL A 39 -7.10 28.63 -13.39
C VAL A 39 -7.69 27.57 -14.32
N SER A 40 -6.87 27.07 -15.24
CA SER A 40 -7.13 25.77 -15.82
C SER A 40 -7.19 24.79 -14.65
N GLU A 41 -8.38 24.21 -14.40
CA GLU A 41 -8.53 23.09 -13.46
C GLU A 41 -7.70 21.93 -14.01
N ASP A 42 -6.43 21.87 -13.62
CA ASP A 42 -5.65 20.65 -13.78
C ASP A 42 -6.41 19.55 -13.03
N PRO A 43 -6.63 18.38 -13.67
CA PRO A 43 -7.37 17.30 -13.05
C PRO A 43 -6.69 16.89 -11.75
N ASP A 44 -7.49 16.66 -10.70
CA ASP A 44 -6.98 16.20 -9.41
C ASP A 44 -6.14 14.92 -9.62
N PRO A 45 -4.83 14.94 -9.31
CA PRO A 45 -3.95 13.80 -9.53
C PRO A 45 -4.33 12.59 -8.66
N LEU A 46 -5.18 12.77 -7.64
CA LEU A 46 -5.68 11.72 -6.75
C LEU A 46 -7.09 11.23 -7.11
N ALA A 47 -7.73 11.80 -8.14
CA ALA A 47 -9.02 11.31 -8.60
C ALA A 47 -8.90 9.87 -9.13
N ASP A 48 -9.78 8.98 -8.68
CA ASP A 48 -9.89 7.63 -9.22
C ASP A 48 -10.84 7.56 -10.43
N SER A 49 -10.81 6.41 -11.11
CA SER A 49 -11.63 6.09 -12.28
C SER A 49 -12.68 5.01 -11.98
N LEU A 50 -13.02 4.81 -10.70
CA LEU A 50 -13.93 3.74 -10.29
C LEU A 50 -15.39 4.07 -10.64
N PRO A 51 -16.16 3.10 -11.14
CA PRO A 51 -17.57 3.33 -11.46
C PRO A 51 -18.39 3.61 -10.20
N GLU A 52 -19.52 4.31 -10.35
CA GLU A 52 -20.54 4.33 -9.32
C GLU A 52 -21.10 2.92 -9.13
N LYS A 53 -20.99 2.39 -7.91
CA LYS A 53 -21.41 1.03 -7.59
C LYS A 53 -21.89 0.94 -6.16
N ASP A 54 -22.99 0.24 -5.96
CA ASP A 54 -23.53 -0.14 -4.66
C ASP A 54 -23.23 -1.64 -4.43
N MET A 55 -22.53 -1.95 -3.35
CA MET A 55 -22.15 -3.31 -2.95
C MET A 55 -23.20 -3.96 -2.02
N GLY A 56 -24.33 -3.29 -1.76
CA GLY A 56 -25.48 -3.85 -1.06
C GLY A 56 -25.24 -4.15 0.41
N GLY A 57 -24.31 -3.45 1.06
CA GLY A 57 -23.88 -3.71 2.43
C GLY A 57 -23.00 -4.97 2.54
N TRP A 58 -22.34 -5.39 1.46
CA TRP A 58 -21.42 -6.52 1.49
C TRP A 58 -20.31 -6.28 2.51
N THR A 59 -19.98 -7.31 3.31
CA THR A 59 -18.87 -7.25 4.25
C THR A 59 -17.57 -7.66 3.54
N PHE A 60 -16.64 -6.73 3.40
CA PHE A 60 -15.29 -6.96 2.88
C PHE A 60 -14.33 -7.19 4.05
N ARG A 61 -13.76 -8.39 4.15
CA ARG A 61 -12.95 -8.84 5.27
C ARG A 61 -11.47 -8.78 4.92
N MET A 62 -10.75 -7.96 5.66
CA MET A 62 -9.30 -7.83 5.58
C MET A 62 -8.64 -8.60 6.71
N SER A 63 -7.66 -9.44 6.41
CA SER A 63 -6.82 -10.06 7.44
C SER A 63 -5.45 -9.42 7.42
N ILE A 64 -5.01 -8.88 8.55
CA ILE A 64 -3.73 -8.18 8.67
C ILE A 64 -2.92 -8.84 9.78
N PHE A 65 -1.75 -9.35 9.43
CA PHE A 65 -0.84 -9.99 10.37
C PHE A 65 -0.33 -9.03 11.45
N GLY A 66 -0.01 -9.58 12.61
CA GLY A 66 0.52 -8.82 13.73
C GLY A 66 -0.55 -8.05 14.49
N ASN A 67 -0.11 -7.31 15.50
CA ASN A 67 -0.96 -6.55 16.40
C ASN A 67 -0.51 -5.09 16.51
N GLY A 68 -1.35 -4.26 17.14
CA GLY A 68 -1.01 -2.87 17.46
C GLY A 68 -0.77 -2.01 16.22
N GLY A 69 0.46 -1.50 16.09
CA GLY A 69 0.83 -0.46 15.12
C GLY A 69 0.57 -0.85 13.66
N ILE A 70 0.87 -2.10 13.29
CA ILE A 70 0.68 -2.61 11.93
C ILE A 70 -0.79 -2.56 11.50
N ARG A 71 -1.70 -2.95 12.40
CA ARG A 71 -3.15 -2.89 12.10
C ARG A 71 -3.62 -1.44 12.03
N ALA A 72 -3.17 -0.61 12.97
CA ALA A 72 -3.51 0.81 13.04
C ALA A 72 -3.06 1.60 11.80
N GLU A 73 -2.04 1.13 11.08
CA GLU A 73 -1.55 1.74 9.84
C GLU A 73 -2.52 1.62 8.66
N THR A 74 -3.36 0.59 8.66
CA THR A 74 -4.28 0.29 7.55
C THR A 74 -5.73 0.56 7.95
N TYR A 75 -6.11 0.26 9.20
CA TYR A 75 -7.49 0.24 9.67
C TYR A 75 -7.63 0.82 11.09
N ALA A 76 -8.69 1.60 11.30
CA ALA A 76 -9.07 2.15 12.59
C ALA A 76 -10.58 1.94 12.80
N GLU A 77 -10.98 1.50 13.99
CA GLU A 77 -12.38 1.19 14.32
C GLU A 77 -13.22 2.44 14.61
N GLU A 78 -12.60 3.49 15.15
CA GLU A 78 -13.25 4.74 15.51
C GLU A 78 -12.26 5.91 15.49
N MET A 79 -12.80 7.12 15.40
CA MET A 79 -12.02 8.34 15.64
C MET A 79 -11.67 8.46 17.12
N ASN A 80 -10.47 8.97 17.42
CA ASN A 80 -10.01 9.17 18.79
C ASN A 80 -9.32 10.54 19.01
N GLY A 81 -9.36 11.42 18.00
CA GLY A 81 -8.78 12.76 18.05
C GLY A 81 -7.28 12.79 17.71
N ASN A 82 -6.65 11.64 17.48
CA ASN A 82 -5.33 11.59 16.88
C ASN A 82 -5.45 11.76 15.36
N VAL A 83 -4.74 12.74 14.80
CA VAL A 83 -4.83 13.11 13.38
C VAL A 83 -4.55 11.93 12.43
N VAL A 84 -3.61 11.05 12.77
CA VAL A 84 -3.26 9.89 11.93
C VAL A 84 -4.35 8.83 12.00
N ASN A 85 -4.80 8.48 13.22
CA ASN A 85 -5.88 7.52 13.41
C ASN A 85 -7.16 7.96 12.71
N ASP A 86 -7.54 9.22 12.90
CA ASP A 86 -8.77 9.79 12.34
C ASP A 86 -8.71 9.80 10.81
N ALA A 87 -7.55 10.07 10.21
CA ALA A 87 -7.36 9.96 8.76
C ALA A 87 -7.52 8.52 8.24
N VAL A 88 -7.02 7.51 8.97
CA VAL A 88 -7.22 6.09 8.62
C VAL A 88 -8.69 5.73 8.70
N TYR A 89 -9.37 6.11 9.77
CA TYR A 89 -10.80 5.89 9.96
C TYR A 89 -11.59 6.53 8.81
N THR A 90 -11.36 7.82 8.53
CA THR A 90 -12.06 8.56 7.47
C THR A 90 -11.83 7.94 6.09
N LYS A 91 -10.62 7.45 5.77
CA LYS A 91 -10.37 6.75 4.51
C LYS A 91 -11.26 5.52 4.36
N ILE A 92 -11.36 4.69 5.41
CA ILE A 92 -12.18 3.48 5.39
C ILE A 92 -13.67 3.83 5.29
N THR A 93 -14.16 4.78 6.10
CA THR A 93 -15.58 5.17 6.06
C THR A 93 -15.96 5.81 4.73
N ASN A 94 -15.08 6.61 4.12
CA ASN A 94 -15.35 7.21 2.81
C ASN A 94 -15.55 6.14 1.72
N VAL A 95 -14.76 5.07 1.74
CA VAL A 95 -14.94 3.93 0.83
C VAL A 95 -16.22 3.17 1.17
N GLY A 96 -16.47 2.93 2.45
CA GLY A 96 -17.68 2.26 2.95
C GLY A 96 -18.97 2.97 2.52
N ASP A 97 -19.02 4.28 2.73
CA ASP A 97 -20.17 5.14 2.38
C ASP A 97 -20.35 5.24 0.86
N ARG A 98 -19.25 5.42 0.11
CA ARG A 98 -19.31 5.58 -1.36
C ARG A 98 -19.83 4.32 -2.05
N PHE A 99 -19.43 3.14 -1.58
CA PHE A 99 -19.75 1.87 -2.23
C PHE A 99 -20.78 1.03 -1.47
N ASN A 100 -21.31 1.51 -0.35
CA ASN A 100 -22.19 0.75 0.55
C ASN A 100 -21.60 -0.64 0.88
N VAL A 101 -20.40 -0.63 1.45
CA VAL A 101 -19.62 -1.81 1.82
C VAL A 101 -19.17 -1.70 3.28
N ASP A 102 -19.23 -2.79 4.03
CA ASP A 102 -18.75 -2.87 5.40
C ASP A 102 -17.34 -3.47 5.42
N ILE A 103 -16.32 -2.63 5.60
CA ILE A 103 -14.92 -3.08 5.61
C ILE A 103 -14.56 -3.43 7.06
N VAL A 104 -14.15 -4.68 7.29
CA VAL A 104 -13.85 -5.19 8.64
C VAL A 104 -12.51 -5.92 8.70
N LEU A 105 -11.89 -5.96 9.88
CA LEU A 105 -10.76 -6.84 10.14
C LEU A 105 -11.23 -8.24 10.54
N THR A 106 -10.53 -9.26 10.07
CA THR A 106 -10.74 -10.66 10.44
C THR A 106 -9.43 -11.34 10.84
N GLU A 107 -9.50 -12.18 11.86
CA GLU A 107 -8.40 -13.05 12.30
C GLU A 107 -8.52 -14.48 11.74
N ALA A 108 -9.48 -14.71 10.83
CA ALA A 108 -9.74 -16.04 10.28
C ALA A 108 -8.74 -16.49 9.20
N CYS A 109 -8.02 -15.55 8.58
CA CYS A 109 -7.16 -15.82 7.42
C CYS A 109 -5.67 -15.94 7.77
N LEU A 110 -5.21 -15.18 8.75
CA LEU A 110 -3.83 -15.11 9.21
C LEU A 110 -3.76 -15.24 10.73
N ASP A 111 -2.67 -15.81 11.24
CA ASP A 111 -2.32 -15.77 12.66
C ASP A 111 -1.00 -15.00 12.86
N ASP A 112 -0.67 -14.62 14.09
CA ASP A 112 0.53 -13.82 14.39
C ASP A 112 1.86 -14.61 14.34
N ASN A 113 1.83 -15.94 14.14
CA ASN A 113 2.99 -16.82 14.33
C ASN A 113 3.41 -17.58 13.06
N ASN A 114 2.52 -17.76 12.09
CA ASN A 114 2.74 -18.54 10.87
C ASN A 114 1.67 -18.22 9.79
N ASP A 115 1.65 -16.97 9.34
CA ASP A 115 0.79 -16.42 8.30
C ASP A 115 0.62 -17.36 7.08
N GLN A 116 1.72 -17.96 6.60
CA GLN A 116 1.69 -18.82 5.41
C GLN A 116 0.90 -20.12 5.64
N ALA A 117 1.17 -20.84 6.73
CA ALA A 117 0.57 -22.15 6.94
C ALA A 117 -0.94 -22.05 7.20
N VAL A 118 -1.37 -21.01 7.93
CA VAL A 118 -2.80 -20.77 8.20
C VAL A 118 -3.53 -20.38 6.92
N LEU A 119 -2.99 -19.43 6.16
CA LEU A 119 -3.58 -18.98 4.90
C LEU A 119 -3.76 -20.14 3.92
N LEU A 120 -2.68 -20.89 3.65
CA LEU A 120 -2.72 -22.02 2.72
C LEU A 120 -3.66 -23.13 3.19
N LYS A 121 -3.76 -23.37 4.50
CA LYS A 121 -4.72 -24.34 5.04
C LYS A 121 -6.16 -23.90 4.78
N SER A 122 -6.48 -22.63 5.03
CA SER A 122 -7.81 -22.06 4.80
C SER A 122 -8.20 -22.15 3.33
N ILE A 123 -7.29 -21.77 2.42
CA ILE A 123 -7.50 -21.86 0.96
C ILE A 123 -7.71 -23.31 0.52
N LYS A 124 -6.85 -24.24 0.96
CA LYS A 124 -6.95 -25.67 0.59
C LYS A 124 -8.21 -26.34 1.15
N ALA A 125 -8.75 -25.83 2.25
CA ALA A 125 -10.03 -26.26 2.80
C ALA A 125 -11.24 -25.66 2.04
N GLY A 126 -11.01 -24.70 1.14
CA GLY A 126 -12.06 -23.98 0.42
C GLY A 126 -12.86 -23.04 1.32
N GLU A 127 -12.23 -22.53 2.38
CA GLU A 127 -12.87 -21.60 3.31
C GLU A 127 -12.95 -20.20 2.69
N ASP A 128 -14.08 -19.53 2.92
CA ASP A 128 -14.31 -18.14 2.53
C ASP A 128 -14.02 -17.22 3.74
N SER A 129 -12.74 -17.11 4.10
CA SER A 129 -12.29 -16.51 5.37
C SER A 129 -11.93 -15.02 5.27
N CYS A 130 -11.39 -14.59 4.12
CA CYS A 130 -11.05 -13.19 3.85
C CYS A 130 -10.96 -12.92 2.34
N GLU A 131 -11.21 -11.67 1.94
CA GLU A 131 -11.01 -11.21 0.56
C GLU A 131 -9.56 -10.78 0.30
N ILE A 132 -8.87 -10.32 1.35
CA ILE A 132 -7.50 -9.83 1.27
C ILE A 132 -6.71 -10.17 2.53
N ALA A 133 -5.49 -10.67 2.32
CA ALA A 133 -4.54 -11.00 3.37
C ALA A 133 -3.30 -10.10 3.23
N GLN A 134 -2.93 -9.44 4.33
CA GLN A 134 -1.70 -8.68 4.48
C GLN A 134 -0.83 -9.42 5.49
N GLY A 135 0.17 -10.14 4.99
CA GLY A 135 1.08 -10.97 5.79
C GLY A 135 2.55 -10.54 5.68
N HIS A 136 3.43 -11.23 6.39
CA HIS A 136 4.87 -11.07 6.24
C HIS A 136 5.29 -11.36 4.78
N ASP A 137 6.11 -10.48 4.20
CA ASP A 137 6.49 -10.49 2.77
C ASP A 137 7.07 -11.82 2.28
N ILE A 138 8.06 -12.39 2.98
CA ILE A 138 8.66 -13.69 2.66
C ILE A 138 7.62 -14.83 2.74
N SER A 139 6.80 -14.85 3.79
CA SER A 139 5.79 -15.88 4.02
C SER A 139 4.74 -15.88 2.92
N MET A 140 4.26 -14.69 2.53
CA MET A 140 3.28 -14.53 1.46
C MET A 140 3.89 -14.78 0.08
N ALA A 141 5.15 -14.39 -0.14
CA ALA A 141 5.86 -14.74 -1.37
C ALA A 141 5.96 -16.25 -1.56
N ASN A 142 6.32 -16.99 -0.52
CA ASN A 142 6.33 -18.45 -0.56
C ASN A 142 4.92 -19.03 -0.76
N ALA A 143 3.88 -18.44 -0.15
CA ALA A 143 2.49 -18.86 -0.34
C ALA A 143 2.02 -18.68 -1.79
N SER A 144 2.41 -17.59 -2.46
CA SER A 144 2.01 -17.29 -3.83
C SER A 144 2.46 -18.34 -4.86
N LEU A 145 3.51 -19.11 -4.54
CA LEU A 145 4.04 -20.17 -5.40
C LEU A 145 3.12 -21.39 -5.50
N GLU A 146 2.14 -21.53 -4.60
CA GLU A 146 1.19 -22.66 -4.62
C GLU A 146 0.18 -22.56 -5.77
N GLY A 147 0.07 -21.40 -6.43
CA GLY A 147 -0.85 -21.17 -7.54
C GLY A 147 -2.31 -20.94 -7.13
N ASP A 148 -2.53 -20.76 -5.82
CA ASP A 148 -3.85 -20.51 -5.23
C ASP A 148 -4.21 -19.01 -5.22
N PHE A 149 -3.22 -18.16 -5.48
CA PHE A 149 -3.40 -16.73 -5.59
C PHE A 149 -3.71 -16.36 -7.02
N ILE A 150 -3.87 -15.07 -7.17
CA ILE A 150 -4.53 -14.45 -8.27
C ILE A 150 -3.55 -13.48 -8.86
N ASN A 151 -3.66 -13.30 -10.16
CA ASN A 151 -2.94 -12.23 -10.77
C ASN A 151 -3.71 -10.92 -10.59
N VAL A 152 -3.16 -10.01 -9.80
CA VAL A 152 -3.69 -8.68 -9.51
C VAL A 152 -4.06 -7.91 -10.78
N TYR A 153 -3.32 -8.14 -11.88
CA TYR A 153 -3.57 -7.48 -13.17
C TYR A 153 -4.94 -7.80 -13.79
N ASP A 154 -5.62 -8.84 -13.33
CA ASP A 154 -6.93 -9.24 -13.89
C ASP A 154 -8.11 -8.66 -13.14
N LEU A 155 -7.83 -7.92 -12.07
CA LEU A 155 -8.85 -7.12 -11.44
C LEU A 155 -9.22 -5.94 -12.36
N PRO A 156 -10.49 -5.83 -12.79
CA PRO A 156 -10.87 -4.96 -13.90
C PRO A 156 -10.85 -3.46 -13.58
N TYR A 157 -10.70 -3.09 -12.31
CA TYR A 157 -10.80 -1.71 -11.83
C TYR A 157 -9.51 -1.19 -11.21
N LEU A 158 -8.39 -1.93 -11.32
CA LEU A 158 -7.10 -1.45 -10.86
C LEU A 158 -6.40 -0.68 -11.97
N ASP A 159 -6.21 0.62 -11.72
CA ASP A 159 -5.45 1.52 -12.57
C ASP A 159 -4.05 1.71 -12.01
N PHE A 160 -3.07 1.02 -12.59
CA PHE A 160 -1.67 1.01 -12.13
C PHE A 160 -0.88 2.25 -12.55
N GLU A 161 -1.47 3.17 -13.32
CA GLU A 161 -0.85 4.47 -13.64
C GLU A 161 -1.05 5.49 -12.51
N LYS A 162 -1.92 5.18 -11.54
CA LYS A 162 -2.25 6.07 -10.42
C LYS A 162 -1.13 6.16 -9.38
N PRO A 163 -0.95 7.33 -8.74
CA PRO A 163 0.22 7.60 -7.89
C PRO A 163 0.31 6.76 -6.60
N TRP A 164 -0.78 6.09 -6.22
CA TRP A 164 -0.79 5.16 -5.08
C TRP A 164 -0.22 3.76 -5.41
N TRP A 165 0.16 3.52 -6.67
CA TRP A 165 0.93 2.35 -7.10
C TRP A 165 2.37 2.75 -7.43
N PRO A 166 3.33 2.57 -6.50
CA PRO A 166 4.72 2.90 -6.76
C PRO A 166 5.27 2.06 -7.95
N PRO A 167 5.85 2.67 -9.01
CA PRO A 167 6.32 1.91 -10.16
C PRO A 167 7.36 0.83 -9.82
N ALA A 168 8.24 1.12 -8.85
CA ALA A 168 9.23 0.17 -8.36
C ALA A 168 8.60 -1.10 -7.76
N THR A 169 7.43 -0.98 -7.12
CA THR A 169 6.77 -2.15 -6.53
C THR A 169 6.11 -3.00 -7.60
N LEU A 170 5.48 -2.37 -8.61
CA LEU A 170 4.88 -3.07 -9.74
C LEU A 170 5.92 -3.91 -10.50
N GLU A 171 7.09 -3.34 -10.80
CA GLU A 171 8.18 -4.07 -11.46
C GLU A 171 8.69 -5.21 -10.57
N SER A 172 8.98 -4.93 -9.30
CA SER A 172 9.57 -5.93 -8.38
C SER A 172 8.66 -7.12 -8.08
N MET A 173 7.34 -6.92 -8.11
CA MET A 173 6.35 -7.96 -7.78
C MET A 173 5.83 -8.72 -9.00
N THR A 174 6.21 -8.29 -10.19
CA THR A 174 5.78 -8.93 -11.43
C THR A 174 6.75 -10.04 -11.82
N VAL A 175 6.25 -11.27 -11.82
CA VAL A 175 6.99 -12.46 -12.23
C VAL A 175 6.28 -13.09 -13.42
N LEU A 176 6.99 -13.22 -14.55
CA LEU A 176 6.43 -13.72 -15.82
C LEU A 176 5.15 -12.98 -16.25
N GLY A 177 5.13 -11.67 -16.00
CA GLY A 177 4.01 -10.81 -16.31
C GLY A 177 2.77 -11.01 -15.43
N GLN A 178 2.87 -11.78 -14.34
CA GLN A 178 1.84 -11.90 -13.31
C GLN A 178 2.30 -11.19 -12.04
N MET A 179 1.39 -10.53 -11.36
CA MET A 179 1.60 -9.98 -10.03
C MET A 179 0.67 -10.70 -9.07
N TYR A 180 1.23 -11.55 -8.19
CA TYR A 180 0.44 -12.28 -7.19
C TYR A 180 0.43 -11.60 -5.83
N LEU A 181 1.32 -10.63 -5.65
CA LEU A 181 1.45 -9.85 -4.43
C LEU A 181 1.55 -8.38 -4.82
N MET A 182 0.90 -7.48 -4.08
CA MET A 182 0.97 -6.05 -4.37
C MET A 182 1.56 -5.28 -3.19
N PHE A 183 2.17 -4.14 -3.51
CA PHE A 183 2.47 -3.09 -2.55
C PHE A 183 1.90 -1.78 -3.10
N ASN A 184 1.22 -1.05 -2.23
CA ASN A 184 0.60 0.23 -2.55
C ASN A 184 0.65 1.16 -1.32
N ASN A 185 0.09 2.36 -1.49
CA ASN A 185 -0.02 3.35 -0.42
C ASN A 185 -1.32 3.23 0.39
N ILE A 186 -1.85 2.01 0.60
CA ILE A 186 -3.04 1.81 1.44
C ILE A 186 -2.76 2.06 2.93
N SER A 187 -1.52 1.80 3.35
CA SER A 187 -1.03 2.03 4.71
C SER A 187 0.13 3.02 4.70
N TYR A 188 0.39 3.63 5.85
CA TYR A 188 1.57 4.49 6.05
C TYR A 188 2.77 3.72 6.63
N GLU A 189 2.77 2.39 6.54
CA GLU A 189 3.81 1.52 7.10
C GLU A 189 5.20 1.83 6.53
N ASN A 190 5.29 2.23 5.26
CA ASN A 190 6.56 2.61 4.64
C ASN A 190 7.26 3.77 5.38
N LEU A 191 6.49 4.68 5.98
CA LEU A 191 7.02 5.81 6.77
C LEU A 191 7.42 5.38 8.19
N THR A 192 6.65 4.48 8.81
CA THR A 192 6.87 4.07 10.21
C THR A 192 7.87 2.94 10.36
N ALA A 193 8.00 2.06 9.36
CA ALA A 193 8.88 0.89 9.38
C ALA A 193 10.26 1.14 8.76
N THR A 194 10.56 2.36 8.30
CA THR A 194 11.89 2.72 7.80
C THR A 194 12.93 2.59 8.92
N ARG A 195 13.88 1.66 8.75
CA ARG A 195 14.95 1.42 9.72
C ARG A 195 16.16 2.29 9.41
N VAL A 196 16.67 2.95 10.43
CA VAL A 196 17.89 3.75 10.35
C VAL A 196 18.96 3.17 11.27
N MET A 197 20.22 3.22 10.84
CA MET A 197 21.36 2.83 11.65
C MET A 197 21.91 4.04 12.40
N TYR A 198 22.08 3.91 13.71
CA TYR A 198 22.79 4.87 14.53
C TYR A 198 24.15 4.29 14.93
N PHE A 199 25.19 5.12 14.95
CA PHE A 199 26.51 4.74 15.44
C PHE A 199 27.04 5.79 16.43
N ASN A 200 27.87 5.32 17.37
CA ASN A 200 28.53 6.20 18.32
C ASN A 200 29.84 6.74 17.72
N LYS A 201 29.86 8.04 17.42
CA LYS A 201 31.02 8.73 16.83
C LYS A 201 32.28 8.65 17.69
N THR A 202 32.13 8.80 19.02
CA THR A 202 33.26 8.74 19.96
C THR A 202 33.90 7.36 19.93
N LEU A 203 33.10 6.31 20.05
CA LEU A 203 33.59 4.93 20.04
C LEU A 203 34.31 4.60 18.72
N MET A 204 33.77 5.04 17.58
CA MET A 204 34.43 4.83 16.30
C MET A 204 35.78 5.56 16.19
N THR A 205 35.86 6.79 16.72
CA THR A 205 37.11 7.55 16.76
C THR A 205 38.15 6.88 17.65
N ASP A 206 37.75 6.46 18.86
CA ASP A 206 38.63 5.82 19.83
C ASP A 206 39.18 4.48 19.33
N MET A 207 38.39 3.75 18.55
CA MET A 207 38.79 2.48 17.92
C MET A 207 39.51 2.66 16.58
N GLY A 208 39.67 3.88 16.07
CA GLY A 208 40.34 4.17 14.81
C GLY A 208 39.56 3.75 13.56
N PHE A 209 38.23 3.64 13.63
CA PHE A 209 37.37 3.34 12.50
C PHE A 209 36.94 4.60 11.75
N ALA A 210 36.94 4.54 10.42
CA ALA A 210 36.35 5.59 9.59
C ALA A 210 34.82 5.60 9.71
N TYR A 211 34.20 6.77 9.65
CA TYR A 211 32.74 6.87 9.68
C TYR A 211 32.11 6.28 8.41
N PRO A 212 30.95 5.61 8.52
CA PRO A 212 30.18 5.21 7.36
C PRO A 212 29.83 6.46 6.55
N SER A 213 30.09 6.43 5.24
CA SER A 213 29.68 7.46 4.28
C SER A 213 28.18 7.41 4.01
#